data_AF-A0A848P9I6-F1
#
_entry.id   AF-A0A848P9I6-F1
#
_cell.length_a   1.000
_cell.length_b   1.000
_cell.length_c   1.000
_cell.angle_alpha   90.00
_cell.angle_beta   90.00
_cell.angle_gamma   90.00
#
_symmetry.space_group_name_H-M   'P 1'
#
loop_
_entity.id
_entity.type
_entity.pdbx_description
1 polymer ?
#
loop_
_entity_poly.entity_id
_entity_poly.type
_entity_poly.pdbx_seq_one_letter_code
_entity_poly.pdbx_strand_id
1 'polypeptide(L)'
;MIDSRTTTPMRSITKLLAVGAAALTLNSCAYDGVKVIVINMFQGEAQPFIDRYDLKEKVYISGLSPDAPNMLCNVDGICQVTTGMGYANAASTISALLYRSKLDLTHTYFVIAGIAGIDPGQGTVGSAAWARYAVDYGLSHEIDAREMPASWPYGYFGIGTKGPGQKPPLDYRTEVFQLNETLLQKAFTLSKSATLEDSPEAIAFRKNYAFAPANQPPAVIQCDVASADTWWAGRNLGQRARDWVKTMTDNKGTYCTTAQEDNATLEVLTRGARAGKVDFSRVALLRAGSDFDRPYDGQTATDGLINYAQQGGFVPATHNLVNAAKPLLDDIVDHWPQWQQGVPN
;
A
#
# COMPACT_ATOMS: atom_id res chain seq x y z
N MET A 1 -0.19 64.24 -45.79
CA MET A 1 0.68 63.11 -45.39
C MET A 1 -0.10 62.31 -44.37
N ILE A 2 -0.51 61.08 -44.74
CA ILE A 2 -1.08 59.99 -43.90
C ILE A 2 -2.47 60.31 -43.29
N ASP A 3 -3.64 59.82 -43.72
CA ASP A 3 -4.16 58.51 -44.20
C ASP A 3 -4.83 57.62 -43.11
N SER A 4 -5.88 56.92 -43.55
CA SER A 4 -6.78 55.91 -42.93
C SER A 4 -7.92 56.43 -42.04
N ARG A 5 -9.21 56.40 -42.42
CA ARG A 5 -10.16 55.38 -42.95
C ARG A 5 -10.69 54.36 -41.92
N THR A 6 -12.03 54.36 -41.79
CA THR A 6 -12.97 53.21 -41.63
C THR A 6 -12.91 52.43 -40.29
N THR A 7 -13.96 51.84 -39.69
CA THR A 7 -15.24 51.27 -40.19
C THR A 7 -16.14 50.86 -39.00
N THR A 8 -17.44 50.77 -39.29
CA THR A 8 -18.58 50.24 -38.51
C THR A 8 -18.36 48.86 -37.85
N PRO A 9 -18.98 48.53 -36.70
CA PRO A 9 -18.90 47.20 -36.11
C PRO A 9 -19.95 46.24 -36.69
N MET A 10 -19.50 45.05 -37.08
CA MET A 10 -20.33 43.92 -37.50
C MET A 10 -20.53 42.98 -36.30
N ARG A 11 -21.79 42.75 -35.91
CA ARG A 11 -22.16 41.76 -34.88
C ARG A 11 -21.94 40.35 -35.43
N SER A 12 -21.04 39.58 -34.82
CA SER A 12 -20.95 38.13 -35.03
C SER A 12 -21.74 37.40 -33.94
N ILE A 13 -22.66 36.55 -34.37
CA ILE A 13 -23.44 35.62 -33.56
C ILE A 13 -22.59 34.36 -33.39
N THR A 14 -22.06 34.12 -32.19
CA THR A 14 -21.40 32.86 -31.86
C THR A 14 -22.44 31.86 -31.36
N LYS A 15 -22.68 30.80 -32.15
CA LYS A 15 -23.47 29.63 -31.77
C LYS A 15 -22.76 28.89 -30.63
N LEU A 16 -23.41 28.79 -29.46
CA LEU A 16 -23.02 27.90 -28.38
C LEU A 16 -23.38 26.47 -28.80
N LEU A 17 -22.38 25.64 -29.12
CA LEU A 17 -22.53 24.19 -29.20
C LEU A 17 -22.42 23.64 -27.77
N ALA A 18 -23.56 23.37 -27.14
CA ALA A 18 -23.61 22.60 -25.91
C ALA A 18 -23.27 21.14 -26.24
N VAL A 19 -22.01 20.76 -26.01
CA VAL A 19 -21.62 19.35 -25.95
C VAL A 19 -22.13 18.82 -24.61
N GLY A 20 -23.27 18.14 -24.66
CA GLY A 20 -23.80 17.42 -23.51
C GLY A 20 -22.80 16.34 -23.09
N ALA A 21 -22.23 16.49 -21.90
CA ALA A 21 -21.54 15.41 -21.22
C ALA A 21 -22.59 14.33 -20.88
N ALA A 22 -22.60 13.24 -21.64
CA ALA A 22 -23.33 12.05 -21.26
C ALA A 22 -22.66 11.50 -19.99
N ALA A 23 -23.25 11.79 -18.84
CA ALA A 23 -22.98 11.07 -17.62
C ALA A 23 -23.42 9.62 -17.88
N LEU A 24 -22.46 8.72 -18.06
CA LEU A 24 -22.69 7.28 -17.96
C LEU A 24 -23.21 7.02 -16.54
N THR A 25 -24.54 6.94 -16.43
CA THR A 25 -25.18 6.29 -15.29
C THR A 25 -24.85 4.82 -15.43
N LEU A 26 -24.14 4.27 -14.44
CA LEU A 26 -23.93 2.84 -14.33
C LEU A 26 -25.31 2.17 -14.39
N ASN A 27 -25.59 1.49 -15.50
CA ASN A 27 -26.85 0.80 -15.71
C ASN A 27 -26.94 -0.34 -14.67
N SER A 28 -27.95 -0.23 -13.83
CA SER A 28 -28.13 -0.92 -12.54
C SER A 28 -28.65 -2.37 -12.65
N CYS A 29 -28.16 -3.19 -13.58
CA CYS A 29 -28.67 -4.56 -13.72
C CYS A 29 -27.64 -5.68 -13.87
N ALA A 30 -26.33 -5.41 -13.71
CA ALA A 30 -25.31 -6.46 -13.73
C ALA A 30 -24.20 -6.31 -12.67
N TYR A 31 -24.27 -5.26 -11.84
CA TYR A 31 -23.23 -4.93 -10.88
C TYR A 31 -23.81 -4.95 -9.46
N ASP A 32 -23.50 -6.00 -8.68
CA ASP A 32 -23.93 -6.19 -7.29
C ASP A 32 -23.20 -5.28 -6.27
N GLY A 33 -22.65 -4.15 -6.76
CA GLY A 33 -21.88 -3.20 -5.98
C GLY A 33 -20.39 -3.56 -5.87
N VAL A 34 -19.62 -2.64 -5.27
CA VAL A 34 -18.18 -2.84 -5.05
C VAL A 34 -18.00 -3.63 -3.76
N LYS A 35 -17.65 -4.91 -3.85
CA LYS A 35 -17.45 -5.79 -2.69
C LYS A 35 -16.06 -5.63 -2.10
N VAL A 36 -15.04 -5.57 -2.96
CA VAL A 36 -13.65 -5.41 -2.53
C VAL A 36 -12.86 -4.53 -3.50
N ILE A 37 -12.03 -3.64 -2.97
CA ILE A 37 -11.08 -2.82 -3.72
C ILE A 37 -9.66 -3.23 -3.31
N VAL A 38 -8.89 -3.70 -4.27
CA VAL A 38 -7.43 -3.86 -4.15
C VAL A 38 -6.78 -2.51 -4.42
N ILE A 39 -5.98 -2.04 -3.48
CA ILE A 39 -5.21 -0.80 -3.61
C ILE A 39 -3.77 -1.18 -3.91
N ASN A 40 -3.29 -0.84 -5.11
CA ASN A 40 -1.89 -0.98 -5.52
C ASN A 40 -1.27 0.39 -5.75
N MET A 41 0.06 0.46 -5.84
CA MET A 41 0.79 1.72 -5.85
C MET A 41 1.25 2.09 -7.25
N PHE A 42 1.60 1.11 -8.09
CA PHE A 42 1.99 1.33 -9.48
C PHE A 42 1.62 0.15 -10.38
N GLN A 43 1.82 0.31 -11.70
CA GLN A 43 1.34 -0.65 -12.70
C GLN A 43 1.89 -2.08 -12.50
N GLY A 44 3.14 -2.23 -12.07
CA GLY A 44 3.75 -3.55 -11.87
C GLY A 44 3.09 -4.38 -10.77
N GLU A 45 2.50 -3.73 -9.77
CA GLU A 45 1.68 -4.39 -8.75
C GLU A 45 0.23 -4.58 -9.19
N ALA A 46 -0.32 -3.60 -9.93
CA ALA A 46 -1.71 -3.63 -10.38
C ALA A 46 -1.97 -4.69 -11.46
N GLN A 47 -1.06 -4.84 -12.42
CA GLN A 47 -1.26 -5.69 -13.59
C GLN A 47 -1.55 -7.15 -13.24
N PRO A 48 -0.84 -7.81 -12.30
CA PRO A 48 -1.17 -9.17 -11.89
C PRO A 48 -2.61 -9.34 -11.36
N PHE A 49 -3.15 -8.36 -10.62
CA PHE A 49 -4.55 -8.40 -10.16
C PHE A 49 -5.53 -8.19 -11.31
N ILE A 50 -5.23 -7.23 -12.20
CA ILE A 50 -6.04 -6.93 -13.39
C ILE A 50 -6.17 -8.18 -14.27
N ASP A 51 -5.06 -8.85 -14.54
CA ASP A 51 -5.04 -10.06 -15.37
C ASP A 51 -5.73 -11.23 -14.68
N ARG A 52 -5.51 -11.41 -13.36
CA ARG A 52 -6.07 -12.55 -12.62
C ARG A 52 -7.59 -12.56 -12.57
N TYR A 53 -8.20 -11.37 -12.46
CA TYR A 53 -9.64 -11.18 -12.28
C TYR A 53 -10.34 -10.59 -13.50
N ASP A 54 -9.61 -10.40 -14.60
CA ASP A 54 -10.13 -9.85 -15.85
C ASP A 54 -10.83 -8.49 -15.66
N LEU A 55 -10.17 -7.57 -14.93
CA LEU A 55 -10.72 -6.28 -14.52
C LEU A 55 -10.84 -5.32 -15.72
N LYS A 56 -11.92 -5.48 -16.50
CA LYS A 56 -12.15 -4.76 -17.77
C LYS A 56 -13.00 -3.51 -17.64
N GLU A 57 -13.86 -3.44 -16.63
CA GLU A 57 -14.79 -2.33 -16.47
C GLU A 57 -14.06 -1.11 -15.92
N LYS A 58 -14.17 0.03 -16.60
CA LYS A 58 -13.47 1.26 -16.23
C LYS A 58 -14.43 2.24 -15.57
N VAL A 59 -14.15 2.58 -14.33
CA VAL A 59 -14.86 3.63 -13.60
C VAL A 59 -13.95 4.85 -13.50
N TYR A 60 -14.22 5.85 -14.33
CA TYR A 60 -13.50 7.13 -14.27
C TYR A 60 -13.85 7.87 -12.97
N ILE A 61 -12.82 8.27 -12.22
CA ILE A 61 -12.99 9.04 -10.99
C ILE A 61 -12.12 10.30 -11.08
N SER A 62 -12.78 11.45 -11.05
CA SER A 62 -12.10 12.75 -11.07
C SER A 62 -11.22 12.91 -9.83
N GLY A 63 -9.92 13.11 -10.04
CA GLY A 63 -8.92 13.30 -8.99
C GLY A 63 -8.00 12.10 -8.75
N LEU A 64 -8.21 10.96 -9.43
CA LEU A 64 -7.21 9.89 -9.49
C LEU A 64 -5.95 10.35 -10.25
N SER A 65 -4.84 9.63 -10.05
CA SER A 65 -3.58 9.86 -10.77
C SER A 65 -3.81 9.93 -12.29
N PRO A 66 -3.20 10.88 -13.01
CA PRO A 66 -3.25 10.93 -14.47
C PRO A 66 -2.72 9.66 -15.15
N ASP A 67 -1.78 8.95 -14.50
CA ASP A 67 -1.21 7.71 -15.00
C ASP A 67 -2.16 6.52 -14.82
N ALA A 68 -3.14 6.64 -13.90
CA ALA A 68 -4.16 5.63 -13.63
C ALA A 68 -5.52 6.29 -13.30
N PRO A 69 -6.20 6.91 -14.30
CA PRO A 69 -7.37 7.76 -14.05
C PRO A 69 -8.68 6.98 -13.84
N ASN A 70 -8.61 5.64 -13.79
CA ASN A 70 -9.77 4.78 -13.64
C ASN A 70 -9.55 3.78 -12.51
N MET A 71 -10.61 3.47 -11.78
CA MET A 71 -10.73 2.21 -11.04
C MET A 71 -11.16 1.13 -12.03
N LEU A 72 -10.56 -0.06 -11.94
CA LEU A 72 -10.83 -1.17 -12.83
C LEU A 72 -11.59 -2.27 -12.09
N CYS A 73 -12.67 -2.79 -12.64
CA CYS A 73 -13.54 -3.75 -11.97
C CYS A 73 -13.95 -4.93 -12.86
N ASN A 74 -14.45 -5.97 -12.22
CA ASN A 74 -15.21 -7.04 -12.86
C ASN A 74 -16.65 -7.12 -12.30
N VAL A 75 -17.45 -8.01 -12.90
CA VAL A 75 -18.87 -8.21 -12.56
C VAL A 75 -19.08 -8.84 -11.18
N ASP A 76 -18.07 -9.50 -10.61
CA ASP A 76 -18.17 -10.13 -9.28
C ASP A 76 -18.09 -9.12 -8.14
N GLY A 77 -17.72 -7.87 -8.45
CA GLY A 77 -17.55 -6.78 -7.49
C GLY A 77 -16.12 -6.65 -6.96
N ILE A 78 -15.13 -7.24 -7.65
CA ILE A 78 -13.71 -7.01 -7.39
C ILE A 78 -13.27 -5.80 -8.21
N CYS A 79 -12.67 -4.83 -7.54
CA CYS A 79 -12.10 -3.65 -8.16
C CYS A 79 -10.64 -3.45 -7.76
N GLN A 80 -9.94 -2.63 -8.55
CA GLN A 80 -8.55 -2.26 -8.32
C GLN A 80 -8.38 -0.75 -8.58
N VAL A 81 -7.62 -0.09 -7.71
CA VAL A 81 -7.21 1.32 -7.88
C VAL A 81 -5.71 1.45 -7.66
N THR A 82 -5.06 2.25 -8.50
CA THR A 82 -3.62 2.53 -8.42
C THR A 82 -3.37 3.91 -7.82
N THR A 83 -2.61 4.01 -6.73
CA THR A 83 -2.44 5.26 -6.00
C THR A 83 -1.36 6.18 -6.55
N GLY A 84 -0.29 5.61 -7.10
CA GLY A 84 1.04 6.25 -7.16
C GLY A 84 1.84 5.98 -5.87
N MET A 85 3.16 6.11 -5.95
CA MET A 85 4.07 5.87 -4.83
C MET A 85 4.16 7.09 -3.89
N GLY A 86 4.38 6.81 -2.61
CA GLY A 86 4.53 7.83 -1.56
C GLY A 86 3.21 8.36 -0.99
N TYR A 87 3.29 8.98 0.19
CA TYR A 87 2.15 9.44 0.97
C TYR A 87 1.27 10.45 0.26
N ALA A 88 1.86 11.39 -0.48
CA ALA A 88 1.10 12.42 -1.18
C ALA A 88 0.17 11.82 -2.25
N ASN A 89 0.67 10.87 -3.03
CA ASN A 89 -0.10 10.19 -4.07
C ASN A 89 -1.16 9.27 -3.47
N ALA A 90 -0.78 8.48 -2.47
CA ALA A 90 -1.69 7.62 -1.70
C ALA A 90 -2.87 8.41 -1.12
N ALA A 91 -2.61 9.48 -0.36
CA ALA A 91 -3.65 10.27 0.26
C ALA A 91 -4.55 10.95 -0.78
N SER A 92 -3.97 11.49 -1.86
CA SER A 92 -4.73 12.20 -2.91
C SER A 92 -5.67 11.25 -3.66
N THR A 93 -5.16 10.11 -4.10
CA THR A 93 -5.94 9.11 -4.86
C THR A 93 -7.07 8.53 -4.01
N ILE A 94 -6.78 8.09 -2.78
CA ILE A 94 -7.82 7.50 -1.92
C ILE A 94 -8.84 8.55 -1.50
N SER A 95 -8.44 9.81 -1.31
CA SER A 95 -9.41 10.89 -1.06
C SER A 95 -10.34 11.11 -2.25
N ALA A 96 -9.79 11.10 -3.48
CA ALA A 96 -10.62 11.18 -4.68
C ALA A 96 -11.58 9.99 -4.80
N LEU A 97 -11.11 8.77 -4.54
CA LEU A 97 -11.96 7.58 -4.50
C LEU A 97 -13.14 7.75 -3.53
N LEU A 98 -12.88 8.18 -2.28
CA LEU A 98 -13.94 8.28 -1.27
C LEU A 98 -14.92 9.43 -1.50
N TYR A 99 -14.43 10.59 -1.94
CA TYR A 99 -15.22 11.82 -1.96
C TYR A 99 -15.71 12.24 -3.36
N ARG A 100 -15.19 11.63 -4.44
CA ARG A 100 -15.51 12.01 -5.82
C ARG A 100 -16.15 10.90 -6.65
N SER A 101 -16.00 9.64 -6.26
CA SER A 101 -16.51 8.49 -7.03
C SER A 101 -18.04 8.40 -7.08
N LYS A 102 -18.73 8.95 -6.07
CA LYS A 102 -20.17 8.77 -5.81
C LYS A 102 -20.59 7.30 -5.58
N LEU A 103 -19.63 6.42 -5.33
CA LEU A 103 -19.88 5.03 -4.99
C LEU A 103 -20.34 4.92 -3.53
N ASP A 104 -21.20 3.95 -3.24
CA ASP A 104 -21.43 3.49 -1.88
C ASP A 104 -20.36 2.45 -1.52
N LEU A 105 -19.47 2.84 -0.61
CA LEU A 105 -18.36 2.01 -0.14
C LEU A 105 -18.52 1.59 1.33
N THR A 106 -19.71 1.76 1.90
CA THR A 106 -19.97 1.51 3.32
C THR A 106 -19.77 0.06 3.75
N HIS A 107 -19.91 -0.88 2.81
CA HIS A 107 -19.74 -2.32 3.05
C HIS A 107 -18.49 -2.90 2.35
N THR A 108 -17.79 -2.10 1.56
CA THR A 108 -16.65 -2.52 0.75
C THR A 108 -15.45 -2.88 1.62
N TYR A 109 -14.79 -3.98 1.27
CA TYR A 109 -13.49 -4.35 1.81
C TYR A 109 -12.36 -3.66 1.03
N PHE A 110 -11.30 -3.29 1.73
CA PHE A 110 -10.10 -2.70 1.13
C PHE A 110 -8.90 -3.60 1.44
N VAL A 111 -8.20 -4.01 0.41
CA VAL A 111 -6.94 -4.77 0.54
C VAL A 111 -5.82 -3.89 -0.03
N ILE A 112 -5.03 -3.29 0.86
CA ILE A 112 -3.80 -2.60 0.47
C ILE A 112 -2.77 -3.67 0.16
N ALA A 113 -2.34 -3.77 -1.10
CA ALA A 113 -1.45 -4.81 -1.59
C ALA A 113 -0.31 -4.21 -2.41
N GLY A 114 0.89 -4.18 -1.84
CA GLY A 114 2.07 -3.65 -2.50
C GLY A 114 3.35 -4.41 -2.18
N ILE A 115 4.38 -4.27 -2.99
CA ILE A 115 5.69 -4.84 -2.68
C ILE A 115 6.38 -4.03 -1.57
N ALA A 116 7.45 -4.59 -1.02
CA ALA A 116 8.18 -4.06 0.12
C ALA A 116 9.64 -4.56 0.14
N GLY A 117 10.52 -3.83 0.80
CA GLY A 117 11.74 -4.41 1.35
C GLY A 117 11.39 -5.30 2.53
N ILE A 118 11.97 -6.49 2.63
CA ILE A 118 11.72 -7.46 3.71
C ILE A 118 12.90 -7.59 4.65
N ASP A 119 12.58 -7.70 5.94
CA ASP A 119 13.57 -7.99 6.96
C ASP A 119 14.00 -9.47 6.89
N PRO A 120 15.29 -9.77 6.63
CA PRO A 120 15.77 -11.15 6.50
C PRO A 120 15.54 -11.99 7.76
N GLY A 121 15.43 -11.36 8.94
CA GLY A 121 15.13 -12.09 10.18
C GLY A 121 13.66 -12.45 10.36
N GLN A 122 12.77 -12.09 9.42
CA GLN A 122 11.32 -12.37 9.49
C GLN A 122 10.78 -13.06 8.24
N GLY A 123 11.41 -12.86 7.07
CA GLY A 123 11.06 -13.56 5.85
C GLY A 123 12.18 -13.56 4.82
N THR A 124 11.86 -14.02 3.62
CA THR A 124 12.72 -13.95 2.43
C THR A 124 12.04 -13.14 1.33
N VAL A 125 12.81 -12.69 0.34
CA VAL A 125 12.29 -12.26 -0.96
C VAL A 125 11.22 -13.23 -1.48
N GLY A 126 10.11 -12.67 -1.96
CA GLY A 126 8.90 -13.36 -2.41
C GLY A 126 7.89 -13.65 -1.29
N SER A 127 8.26 -13.57 -0.01
CA SER A 127 7.32 -13.83 1.10
C SER A 127 6.25 -12.75 1.14
N ALA A 128 5.02 -13.14 1.47
CA ALA A 128 3.87 -12.23 1.55
C ALA A 128 3.39 -12.11 3.01
N ALA A 129 3.37 -10.90 3.55
CA ALA A 129 3.13 -10.61 4.95
C ALA A 129 1.81 -9.87 5.15
N TRP A 130 0.88 -10.48 5.90
CA TRP A 130 -0.31 -9.79 6.40
C TRP A 130 0.02 -9.03 7.69
N ALA A 131 -0.36 -7.76 7.74
CA ALA A 131 0.01 -6.86 8.83
C ALA A 131 -1.13 -6.54 9.79
N ARG A 132 -0.79 -6.47 11.08
CA ARG A 132 -1.67 -5.97 12.14
C ARG A 132 -1.49 -4.46 12.32
N TYR A 133 -0.25 -4.00 12.23
CA TYR A 133 0.12 -2.61 12.41
C TYR A 133 0.78 -2.03 11.17
N ALA A 134 0.46 -0.76 10.90
CA ALA A 134 1.25 0.11 10.05
C ALA A 134 1.81 1.25 10.93
N VAL A 135 3.13 1.36 11.00
CA VAL A 135 3.83 2.33 11.84
C VAL A 135 4.56 3.33 10.94
N ASP A 136 4.31 4.61 11.14
CA ASP A 136 5.05 5.66 10.44
C ASP A 136 6.49 5.70 10.96
N TYR A 137 7.45 5.56 10.06
CA TYR A 137 8.88 5.54 10.33
C TYR A 137 9.55 6.91 10.11
N GLY A 138 8.85 7.84 9.44
CA GLY A 138 9.32 9.19 9.12
C GLY A 138 8.94 10.23 10.17
N LEU A 139 7.80 10.07 10.85
CA LEU A 139 7.31 10.96 11.91
C LEU A 139 8.15 10.81 13.20
N SER A 140 9.35 11.36 13.14
CA SER A 140 10.37 11.36 14.19
C SER A 140 11.24 12.61 14.07
N HIS A 141 11.93 12.97 15.15
CA HIS A 141 13.07 13.87 15.04
C HIS A 141 14.29 13.11 14.53
N GLU A 142 15.13 13.80 13.78
CA GLU A 142 16.40 13.29 13.27
C GLU A 142 17.53 14.28 13.58
N ILE A 143 18.64 13.75 14.07
CA ILE A 143 19.94 14.40 14.09
C ILE A 143 20.83 13.64 13.12
N ASP A 144 21.58 14.37 12.28
CA ASP A 144 22.55 13.76 11.36
C ASP A 144 23.44 12.76 12.12
N ALA A 145 23.58 11.56 11.57
CA ALA A 145 24.32 10.48 12.23
C ALA A 145 25.79 10.82 12.52
N ARG A 146 26.37 11.82 11.83
CA ARG A 146 27.74 12.30 12.06
C ARG A 146 27.85 13.28 13.24
N GLU A 147 26.73 13.84 13.67
CA GLU A 147 26.64 14.85 14.74
C GLU A 147 25.87 14.34 15.97
N MET A 148 25.23 13.17 15.87
CA MET A 148 24.49 12.58 16.99
C MET A 148 25.42 12.25 18.18
N PRO A 149 24.89 12.24 19.42
CA PRO A 149 25.64 11.78 20.58
C PRO A 149 26.21 10.37 20.36
N ALA A 150 27.50 10.18 20.66
CA ALA A 150 28.19 8.91 20.42
C ALA A 150 27.60 7.70 21.17
N SER A 151 26.82 7.94 22.24
CA SER A 151 26.11 6.90 22.99
C SER A 151 24.77 6.48 22.38
N TRP A 152 24.27 7.19 21.36
CA TRP A 152 22.99 6.88 20.74
C TRP A 152 23.15 5.80 19.67
N PRO A 153 22.24 4.80 19.60
CA PRO A 153 22.30 3.76 18.59
C PRO A 153 21.99 4.28 17.17
N TYR A 154 21.24 5.39 17.08
CA TYR A 154 20.85 6.07 15.86
C TYR A 154 20.39 7.51 16.17
N GLY A 155 20.44 8.39 15.17
CA GLY A 155 20.10 9.82 15.30
C GLY A 155 18.61 10.14 15.34
N TYR A 156 17.73 9.12 15.34
CA TYR A 156 16.29 9.27 15.28
C TYR A 156 15.59 9.01 16.61
N PHE A 157 14.55 9.79 16.92
CA PHE A 157 13.79 9.63 18.17
C PHE A 157 12.39 10.24 18.05
N GLY A 158 11.48 9.84 18.96
CA GLY A 158 10.09 10.30 18.90
C GLY A 158 9.95 11.81 19.09
N ILE A 159 9.05 12.43 18.33
CA ILE A 159 8.70 13.85 18.49
C ILE A 159 8.22 14.10 19.92
N GLY A 160 8.75 15.13 20.58
CA GLY A 160 8.43 15.42 21.99
C GLY A 160 9.16 14.55 23.02
N THR A 161 10.08 13.67 22.60
CA THR A 161 10.94 12.87 23.51
C THR A 161 12.36 13.45 23.61
N LYS A 162 13.17 12.91 24.54
CA LYS A 162 14.55 13.38 24.78
C LYS A 162 15.64 12.51 24.17
N GLY A 163 15.27 11.44 23.46
CA GLY A 163 16.21 10.54 22.82
C GLY A 163 15.60 9.19 22.44
N PRO A 164 16.41 8.29 21.83
CA PRO A 164 15.97 6.97 21.37
C PRO A 164 15.34 6.11 22.47
N GLY A 165 14.43 5.21 22.06
CA GLY A 165 13.79 4.22 22.94
C GLY A 165 12.63 4.76 23.79
N GLN A 166 12.26 6.03 23.63
CA GLN A 166 11.08 6.62 24.27
C GLN A 166 9.90 6.64 23.31
N LYS A 167 8.72 6.24 23.79
CA LYS A 167 7.48 6.36 23.03
C LYS A 167 7.01 7.83 23.05
N PRO A 168 6.79 8.48 21.90
CA PRO A 168 6.28 9.85 21.85
C PRO A 168 4.81 9.94 22.26
N PRO A 169 4.34 11.12 22.68
CA PRO A 169 2.91 11.43 22.62
C PRO A 169 2.47 11.37 21.14
N LEU A 170 1.52 10.50 20.82
CA LEU A 170 1.02 10.26 19.46
C LEU A 170 0.09 11.40 19.00
N ASP A 171 0.64 12.61 18.90
CA ASP A 171 -0.12 13.85 18.66
C ASP A 171 -0.44 14.11 17.19
N TYR A 172 0.30 13.53 16.24
CA TYR A 172 0.05 13.64 14.80
C TYR A 172 -1.12 12.75 14.35
N ARG A 173 -1.48 11.75 15.16
CA ARG A 173 -2.60 10.82 14.98
C ARG A 173 -2.50 9.90 13.75
N THR A 174 -1.36 9.90 13.07
CA THR A 174 -1.06 9.04 11.92
C THR A 174 0.19 8.18 12.14
N GLU A 175 0.77 8.22 13.33
CA GLU A 175 2.02 7.53 13.64
C GLU A 175 1.84 6.01 13.70
N VAL A 176 0.65 5.53 14.12
CA VAL A 176 0.36 4.09 14.25
C VAL A 176 -1.10 3.83 13.93
N PHE A 177 -1.34 2.87 13.03
CA PHE A 177 -2.64 2.29 12.80
C PHE A 177 -2.63 0.82 13.22
N GLN A 178 -3.68 0.38 13.92
CA GLN A 178 -3.97 -1.02 14.17
C GLN A 178 -5.17 -1.45 13.33
N LEU A 179 -5.01 -2.51 12.55
CA LEU A 179 -6.07 -3.07 11.71
C LEU A 179 -6.93 -4.09 12.45
N ASN A 180 -8.03 -4.50 11.83
CA ASN A 180 -8.98 -5.43 12.42
C ASN A 180 -8.35 -6.83 12.58
N GLU A 181 -8.25 -7.30 13.82
CA GLU A 181 -7.62 -8.59 14.12
C GLU A 181 -8.36 -9.77 13.50
N THR A 182 -9.70 -9.76 13.51
CA THR A 182 -10.51 -10.85 12.96
C THR A 182 -10.29 -10.98 11.45
N LEU A 183 -10.29 -9.86 10.72
CA LEU A 183 -10.02 -9.83 9.28
C LEU A 183 -8.60 -10.30 8.97
N LEU A 184 -7.61 -9.83 9.73
CA LEU A 184 -6.22 -10.26 9.62
C LEU A 184 -6.09 -11.79 9.78
N GLN A 185 -6.65 -12.33 10.86
CA GLN A 185 -6.56 -13.77 11.14
C GLN A 185 -7.31 -14.61 10.09
N LYS A 186 -8.45 -14.11 9.58
CA LYS A 186 -9.18 -14.75 8.49
C LYS A 186 -8.35 -14.77 7.21
N ALA A 187 -7.80 -13.63 6.81
CA ALA A 187 -6.93 -13.50 5.63
C ALA A 187 -5.74 -14.45 5.71
N PHE A 188 -4.99 -14.41 6.81
CA PHE A 188 -3.84 -15.28 7.03
C PHE A 188 -4.23 -16.76 7.02
N THR A 189 -5.34 -17.14 7.67
CA THR A 189 -5.78 -18.54 7.73
C THR A 189 -6.16 -19.09 6.35
N LEU A 190 -6.84 -18.29 5.53
CA LEU A 190 -7.22 -18.65 4.16
C LEU A 190 -5.99 -18.79 3.25
N SER A 191 -4.97 -17.94 3.44
CA SER A 191 -3.85 -17.83 2.52
C SER A 191 -2.56 -18.53 2.95
N LYS A 192 -2.41 -18.96 4.22
CA LYS A 192 -1.13 -19.51 4.75
C LYS A 192 -0.56 -20.69 3.97
N SER A 193 -1.42 -21.42 3.26
CA SER A 193 -1.07 -22.60 2.45
C SER A 193 -0.90 -22.26 0.96
N ALA A 194 -1.02 -20.99 0.57
CA ALA A 194 -0.89 -20.58 -0.82
C ALA A 194 0.53 -20.86 -1.33
N THR A 195 0.61 -21.44 -2.52
CA THR A 195 1.88 -21.60 -3.22
C THR A 195 2.36 -20.24 -3.68
N LEU A 196 3.55 -19.86 -3.22
CA LEU A 196 4.21 -18.63 -3.63
C LEU A 196 5.24 -18.92 -4.72
N GLU A 197 5.28 -18.05 -5.72
CA GLU A 197 6.29 -18.03 -6.78
C GLU A 197 7.65 -17.62 -6.23
N ASP A 198 8.68 -18.04 -6.95
CA ASP A 198 10.08 -17.82 -6.63
C ASP A 198 10.85 -17.67 -7.95
N SER A 199 12.05 -17.10 -7.91
CA SER A 199 12.90 -16.95 -9.11
C SER A 199 14.26 -17.62 -8.92
N PRO A 200 14.90 -18.11 -10.00
CA PRO A 200 16.27 -18.62 -9.92
C PRO A 200 17.24 -17.62 -9.29
N GLU A 201 17.05 -16.33 -9.60
CA GLU A 201 17.84 -15.21 -9.06
C GLU A 201 17.60 -15.05 -7.55
N ALA A 202 16.36 -15.08 -7.07
CA ALA A 202 16.05 -14.98 -5.64
C ALA A 202 16.57 -16.20 -4.86
N ILE A 203 16.42 -17.41 -5.42
CA ILE A 203 16.98 -18.66 -4.87
C ILE A 203 18.51 -18.55 -4.74
N ALA A 204 19.18 -18.00 -5.75
CA ALA A 204 20.63 -17.81 -5.72
C ALA A 204 21.05 -16.72 -4.73
N PHE A 205 20.37 -15.57 -4.75
CA PHE A 205 20.70 -14.41 -3.93
C PHE A 205 20.54 -14.72 -2.44
N ARG A 206 19.44 -15.37 -2.05
CA ARG A 206 19.15 -15.60 -0.63
C ARG A 206 20.10 -16.60 0.06
N LYS A 207 20.89 -17.36 -0.71
CA LYS A 207 21.97 -18.23 -0.17
C LYS A 207 23.08 -17.44 0.51
N ASN A 208 23.21 -16.15 0.23
CA ASN A 208 24.18 -15.29 0.92
C ASN A 208 23.79 -15.04 2.39
N TYR A 209 22.53 -15.28 2.78
CA TYR A 209 22.11 -15.24 4.18
C TYR A 209 22.33 -16.60 4.83
N ALA A 210 23.10 -16.64 5.91
CA ALA A 210 23.46 -17.89 6.60
C ALA A 210 22.35 -18.44 7.53
N PHE A 211 21.18 -17.81 7.57
CA PHE A 211 20.13 -18.11 8.56
C PHE A 211 18.73 -18.15 7.93
N ALA A 212 17.84 -18.92 8.56
CA ALA A 212 16.41 -18.90 8.29
C ALA A 212 15.74 -17.74 9.05
N PRO A 213 14.63 -17.17 8.53
CA PRO A 213 13.94 -17.57 7.31
C PRO A 213 14.54 -17.02 6.01
N ALA A 214 15.49 -16.09 6.06
CA ALA A 214 16.05 -15.44 4.87
C ALA A 214 16.50 -16.41 3.76
N ASN A 215 17.07 -17.57 4.12
CA ASN A 215 17.57 -18.55 3.14
C ASN A 215 16.56 -19.63 2.73
N GLN A 216 15.31 -19.55 3.20
CA GLN A 216 14.25 -20.52 2.88
C GLN A 216 13.42 -20.07 1.68
N PRO A 217 12.63 -20.95 1.05
CA PRO A 217 11.61 -20.55 0.08
C PRO A 217 10.59 -19.55 0.67
N PRO A 218 9.96 -18.70 -0.17
CA PRO A 218 8.96 -17.74 0.30
C PRO A 218 7.74 -18.42 0.89
N ALA A 219 7.13 -17.78 1.88
CA ALA A 219 5.91 -18.22 2.52
C ALA A 219 4.97 -17.05 2.81
N VAL A 220 3.69 -17.36 3.04
CA VAL A 220 2.75 -16.39 3.61
C VAL A 220 2.98 -16.31 5.12
N ILE A 221 3.21 -15.11 5.63
CA ILE A 221 3.58 -14.84 7.03
C ILE A 221 2.68 -13.74 7.63
N GLN A 222 2.78 -13.55 8.94
CA GLN A 222 2.14 -12.46 9.66
C GLN A 222 3.19 -11.64 10.41
N CYS A 223 3.29 -10.36 10.09
CA CYS A 223 4.18 -9.38 10.70
C CYS A 223 3.83 -7.97 10.17
N ASP A 224 4.45 -6.93 10.71
CA ASP A 224 3.98 -5.55 10.59
C ASP A 224 4.86 -4.67 9.70
N VAL A 225 4.25 -3.59 9.22
CA VAL A 225 4.87 -2.69 8.25
C VAL A 225 5.37 -1.42 8.93
N ALA A 226 6.57 -0.97 8.54
CA ALA A 226 7.02 0.40 8.80
C ALA A 226 6.98 1.19 7.49
N SER A 227 6.28 2.33 7.49
CA SER A 227 6.03 3.12 6.30
C SER A 227 6.68 4.51 6.39
N ALA A 228 7.25 5.04 5.31
CA ALA A 228 7.73 6.42 5.20
C ALA A 228 7.92 6.83 3.74
N ASP A 229 7.93 8.14 3.43
CA ASP A 229 8.26 8.63 2.08
C ASP A 229 9.71 8.40 1.65
N THR A 230 10.59 7.95 2.56
CA THR A 230 12.00 7.67 2.27
C THR A 230 12.22 6.18 2.00
N TRP A 231 12.81 5.85 0.85
CA TRP A 231 13.38 4.52 0.63
C TRP A 231 14.75 4.45 1.31
N TRP A 232 14.86 3.58 2.32
CA TRP A 232 16.09 3.38 3.09
C TRP A 232 16.55 1.92 3.03
N ALA A 233 17.83 1.69 3.32
CA ALA A 233 18.38 0.35 3.53
C ALA A 233 19.54 0.38 4.53
N GLY A 234 19.85 -0.79 5.09
CA GLY A 234 21.06 -1.00 5.89
C GLY A 234 20.77 -1.53 7.29
N ARG A 235 21.75 -2.25 7.86
CA ARG A 235 21.59 -2.97 9.13
C ARG A 235 21.10 -2.08 10.28
N ASN A 236 21.66 -0.88 10.42
CA ASN A 236 21.33 0.02 11.54
C ASN A 236 19.94 0.66 11.40
N LEU A 237 19.56 1.07 10.18
CA LEU A 237 18.20 1.57 9.92
C LEU A 237 17.17 0.45 10.05
N GLY A 238 17.49 -0.75 9.58
CA GLY A 238 16.66 -1.92 9.79
C GLY A 238 16.52 -2.31 11.28
N GLN A 239 17.58 -2.15 12.08
CA GLN A 239 17.49 -2.35 13.53
C GLN A 239 16.62 -1.27 14.18
N ARG A 240 16.79 -0.01 13.78
CA ARG A 240 15.90 1.08 14.22
C ARG A 240 14.44 0.78 13.88
N ALA A 241 14.13 0.28 12.67
CA ALA A 241 12.75 -0.05 12.30
C ALA A 241 12.15 -1.12 13.24
N ARG A 242 12.91 -2.15 13.61
CA ARG A 242 12.50 -3.14 14.62
C ARG A 242 12.22 -2.48 15.97
N ASP A 243 13.13 -1.64 16.45
CA ASP A 243 13.00 -0.99 17.75
C ASP A 243 11.84 0.02 17.77
N TRP A 244 11.64 0.73 16.67
CA TRP A 244 10.59 1.71 16.49
C TRP A 244 9.21 1.07 16.46
N VAL A 245 8.99 0.03 15.65
CA VAL A 245 7.70 -0.69 15.63
C VAL A 245 7.36 -1.23 17.01
N LYS A 246 8.32 -1.83 17.73
CA LYS A 246 8.10 -2.27 19.11
C LYS A 246 7.70 -1.12 20.03
N THR A 247 8.45 -0.02 20.00
CA THR A 247 8.19 1.15 20.84
C THR A 247 6.79 1.71 20.59
N MET A 248 6.42 1.86 19.31
CA MET A 248 5.16 2.48 18.91
C MET A 248 3.94 1.60 19.22
N THR A 249 4.10 0.28 19.17
CA THR A 249 3.03 -0.71 19.37
C THR A 249 2.98 -1.31 20.77
N ASP A 250 3.69 -0.73 21.75
CA ASP A 250 3.80 -1.28 23.12
C ASP A 250 4.26 -2.75 23.13
N ASN A 251 5.25 -3.05 22.29
CA ASN A 251 5.86 -4.37 22.04
C ASN A 251 4.93 -5.43 21.42
N LYS A 252 3.75 -5.05 20.93
CA LYS A 252 2.79 -5.99 20.32
C LYS A 252 3.07 -6.26 18.84
N GLY A 253 3.74 -5.34 18.16
CA GLY A 253 4.07 -5.43 16.74
C GLY A 253 5.46 -6.00 16.49
N THR A 254 5.61 -6.64 15.34
CA THR A 254 6.85 -7.24 14.84
C THR A 254 7.13 -6.70 13.45
N TYR A 255 8.07 -5.77 13.33
CA TYR A 255 8.50 -5.23 12.03
C TYR A 255 9.01 -6.34 11.10
N CYS A 256 8.57 -6.34 9.84
CA CYS A 256 9.15 -7.18 8.79
C CYS A 256 9.18 -6.56 7.39
N THR A 257 8.38 -5.54 7.09
CA THR A 257 8.29 -4.98 5.73
C THR A 257 8.36 -3.45 5.74
N THR A 258 9.00 -2.88 4.71
CA THR A 258 9.00 -1.44 4.43
C THR A 258 7.86 -1.04 3.49
N ALA A 259 7.48 0.22 3.51
CA ALA A 259 6.43 0.77 2.64
C ALA A 259 6.56 2.30 2.49
N GLN A 260 5.86 2.90 1.54
CA GLN A 260 5.76 4.37 1.44
C GLN A 260 4.33 4.92 1.43
N GLU A 261 3.29 4.08 1.54
CA GLU A 261 1.90 4.52 1.28
C GLU A 261 0.91 4.22 2.42
N ASP A 262 1.24 3.30 3.32
CA ASP A 262 0.24 2.67 4.20
C ASP A 262 -0.41 3.66 5.14
N ASN A 263 0.38 4.41 5.92
CA ASN A 263 -0.15 5.35 6.90
C ASN A 263 -1.00 6.46 6.24
N ALA A 264 -0.63 6.93 5.06
CA ALA A 264 -1.41 7.91 4.30
C ALA A 264 -2.75 7.33 3.80
N THR A 265 -2.74 6.11 3.28
CA THR A 265 -3.95 5.39 2.86
C THR A 265 -4.89 5.16 4.05
N LEU A 266 -4.34 4.67 5.15
CA LEU A 266 -5.09 4.34 6.36
C LEU A 266 -5.67 5.58 7.04
N GLU A 267 -4.98 6.72 7.02
CA GLU A 267 -5.53 7.98 7.54
C GLU A 267 -6.75 8.43 6.73
N VAL A 268 -6.69 8.34 5.39
CA VAL A 268 -7.83 8.71 4.55
C VAL A 268 -9.02 7.77 4.79
N LEU A 269 -8.79 6.46 4.89
CA LEU A 269 -9.85 5.49 5.21
C LEU A 269 -10.41 5.71 6.62
N THR A 270 -9.58 6.09 7.59
CA THR A 270 -10.01 6.46 8.95
C THR A 270 -10.94 7.68 8.92
N ARG A 271 -10.57 8.73 8.17
CA ARG A 271 -11.43 9.91 7.98
C ARG A 271 -12.72 9.55 7.25
N GLY A 272 -12.63 8.70 6.23
CA GLY A 272 -13.77 8.16 5.51
C GLY A 272 -14.76 7.43 6.43
N ALA A 273 -14.25 6.61 7.36
CA ALA A 273 -15.07 5.91 8.33
C ALA A 273 -15.78 6.87 9.30
N ARG A 274 -15.07 7.89 9.81
CA ARG A 274 -15.67 8.95 10.63
C ARG A 274 -16.75 9.75 9.88
N ALA A 275 -16.63 9.84 8.56
CA ALA A 275 -17.61 10.47 7.68
C ALA A 275 -18.73 9.52 7.20
N GLY A 276 -18.76 8.26 7.66
CA GLY A 276 -19.75 7.27 7.26
C GLY A 276 -19.67 6.84 5.79
N LYS A 277 -18.47 6.90 5.19
CA LYS A 277 -18.24 6.55 3.77
C LYS A 277 -17.70 5.15 3.57
N VAL A 278 -16.99 4.61 4.57
CA VAL A 278 -16.40 3.28 4.59
C VAL A 278 -16.49 2.72 6.00
N ASP A 279 -16.21 1.43 6.15
CA ASP A 279 -16.00 0.79 7.45
C ASP A 279 -14.52 0.43 7.61
N PHE A 280 -13.82 1.10 8.52
CA PHE A 280 -12.39 0.88 8.73
C PHE A 280 -12.08 -0.55 9.23
N SER A 281 -13.07 -1.26 9.79
CA SER A 281 -12.88 -2.66 10.19
C SER A 281 -12.72 -3.62 9.01
N ARG A 282 -12.96 -3.15 7.78
CA ARG A 282 -12.88 -3.91 6.53
C ARG A 282 -11.59 -3.66 5.74
N VAL A 283 -10.56 -3.15 6.41
CA VAL A 283 -9.26 -2.83 5.79
C VAL A 283 -8.22 -3.88 6.18
N ALA A 284 -7.63 -4.53 5.18
CA ALA A 284 -6.50 -5.45 5.32
C ALA A 284 -5.25 -4.88 4.61
N LEU A 285 -4.08 -5.25 5.11
CA LEU A 285 -2.78 -4.78 4.59
C LEU A 285 -1.86 -5.97 4.33
N LEU A 286 -1.41 -6.08 3.09
CA LEU A 286 -0.54 -7.13 2.57
C LEU A 286 0.69 -6.51 1.91
N ARG A 287 1.88 -6.98 2.31
CA ARG A 287 3.15 -6.60 1.67
C ARG A 287 3.93 -7.82 1.18
N ALA A 288 4.50 -7.78 -0.01
CA ALA A 288 5.36 -8.86 -0.54
C ALA A 288 6.81 -8.41 -0.72
N GLY A 289 7.77 -9.21 -0.22
CA GLY A 289 9.20 -8.85 -0.25
C GLY A 289 9.80 -8.85 -1.65
N SER A 290 10.04 -7.70 -2.27
CA SER A 290 10.71 -7.56 -3.57
C SER A 290 12.24 -7.58 -3.48
N ASP A 291 12.75 -7.25 -2.30
CA ASP A 291 14.16 -7.11 -1.96
C ASP A 291 14.30 -7.20 -0.43
N PHE A 292 15.52 -7.43 0.07
CA PHE A 292 15.85 -7.33 1.48
C PHE A 292 16.16 -5.88 1.86
N ASP A 293 15.62 -5.40 2.99
CA ASP A 293 15.81 -4.03 3.48
C ASP A 293 17.22 -3.76 4.06
N ARG A 294 18.04 -4.80 4.18
CA ARG A 294 19.40 -4.72 4.74
C ARG A 294 20.29 -5.80 4.11
N PRO A 295 21.61 -5.52 4.00
CA PRO A 295 22.54 -6.43 3.35
C PRO A 295 22.82 -7.69 4.17
N TYR A 296 23.19 -8.77 3.49
CA TYR A 296 23.84 -9.94 4.09
C TYR A 296 25.30 -9.66 4.47
N ASP A 297 25.94 -10.59 5.17
CA ASP A 297 27.34 -10.47 5.61
C ASP A 297 28.33 -10.45 4.45
N GLY A 298 29.09 -9.36 4.35
CA GLY A 298 29.98 -9.09 3.22
C GLY A 298 29.41 -8.10 2.19
N GLN A 299 28.10 -7.82 2.20
CA GLN A 299 27.50 -6.79 1.37
C GLN A 299 27.42 -5.43 2.10
N THR A 300 27.66 -4.35 1.36
CA THR A 300 27.48 -2.98 1.86
C THR A 300 26.02 -2.54 1.74
N ALA A 301 25.57 -1.63 2.60
CA ALA A 301 24.19 -1.10 2.49
C ALA A 301 23.95 -0.36 1.17
N THR A 302 24.97 0.35 0.67
CA THR A 302 24.92 1.04 -0.64
C THR A 302 24.72 0.05 -1.78
N ASP A 303 25.50 -1.04 -1.80
CA ASP A 303 25.36 -2.08 -2.81
C ASP A 303 23.96 -2.71 -2.77
N GLY A 304 23.49 -3.10 -1.58
CA GLY A 304 22.16 -3.66 -1.41
C GLY A 304 21.04 -2.75 -1.90
N LEU A 305 21.13 -1.44 -1.62
CA LEU A 305 20.13 -0.45 -2.03
C LEU A 305 20.17 -0.14 -3.53
N ILE A 306 21.35 0.07 -4.11
CA ILE A 306 21.49 0.49 -5.51
C ILE A 306 21.29 -0.68 -6.48
N ASN A 307 21.75 -1.86 -6.08
CA ASN A 307 21.67 -3.08 -6.89
C ASN A 307 20.54 -4.01 -6.45
N TYR A 308 19.49 -3.48 -5.80
CA TYR A 308 18.35 -4.25 -5.28
C TYR A 308 17.70 -5.16 -6.33
N ALA A 309 17.69 -4.77 -7.60
CA ALA A 309 17.11 -5.57 -8.67
C ALA A 309 17.82 -6.92 -8.88
N GLN A 310 19.11 -7.03 -8.52
CA GLN A 310 19.87 -8.28 -8.62
C GLN A 310 19.38 -9.36 -7.66
N GLN A 311 18.56 -8.98 -6.67
CA GLN A 311 17.96 -9.92 -5.72
C GLN A 311 16.87 -10.78 -6.38
N GLY A 312 16.39 -10.42 -7.57
CA GLY A 312 15.47 -11.25 -8.35
C GLY A 312 14.04 -11.32 -7.80
N GLY A 313 13.70 -10.49 -6.82
CA GLY A 313 12.47 -10.61 -6.06
C GLY A 313 11.26 -9.89 -6.62
N PHE A 314 11.46 -8.93 -7.52
CA PHE A 314 10.40 -8.05 -8.01
C PHE A 314 9.22 -8.84 -8.62
N VAL A 315 9.49 -9.70 -9.61
CA VAL A 315 8.42 -10.47 -10.29
C VAL A 315 7.75 -11.47 -9.34
N PRO A 316 8.48 -12.31 -8.57
CA PRO A 316 7.85 -13.15 -7.57
C PRO A 316 6.98 -12.37 -6.58
N ALA A 317 7.44 -11.22 -6.09
CA ALA A 317 6.70 -10.43 -5.11
C ALA A 317 5.37 -9.91 -5.68
N THR A 318 5.34 -9.36 -6.89
CA THR A 318 4.09 -8.83 -7.47
C THR A 318 3.08 -9.93 -7.76
N HIS A 319 3.52 -11.12 -8.19
CA HIS A 319 2.63 -12.29 -8.35
C HIS A 319 2.18 -12.84 -7.00
N ASN A 320 3.06 -12.85 -6.00
CA ASN A 320 2.74 -13.36 -4.66
C ASN A 320 1.77 -12.49 -3.89
N LEU A 321 1.67 -11.19 -4.20
CA LEU A 321 0.54 -10.37 -3.74
C LEU A 321 -0.79 -10.97 -4.17
N VAL A 322 -0.92 -11.38 -5.43
CA VAL A 322 -2.14 -12.03 -5.93
C VAL A 322 -2.33 -13.39 -5.28
N ASN A 323 -1.28 -14.22 -5.23
CA ASN A 323 -1.38 -15.58 -4.68
C ASN A 323 -1.78 -15.57 -3.19
N ALA A 324 -1.30 -14.61 -2.41
CA ALA A 324 -1.65 -14.46 -1.00
C ALA A 324 -3.00 -13.75 -0.78
N ALA A 325 -3.37 -12.77 -1.60
CA ALA A 325 -4.64 -12.06 -1.46
C ALA A 325 -5.83 -12.88 -1.98
N LYS A 326 -5.62 -13.68 -3.03
CA LYS A 326 -6.69 -14.39 -3.75
C LYS A 326 -7.61 -15.21 -2.84
N PRO A 327 -7.12 -16.03 -1.89
CA PRO A 327 -7.99 -16.79 -1.00
C PRO A 327 -8.97 -15.91 -0.20
N LEU A 328 -8.57 -14.70 0.20
CA LEU A 328 -9.45 -13.75 0.86
C LEU A 328 -10.42 -13.09 -0.12
N LEU A 329 -9.93 -12.64 -1.29
CA LEU A 329 -10.75 -11.95 -2.29
C LEU A 329 -11.88 -12.86 -2.80
N ASP A 330 -11.55 -14.11 -3.14
CA ASP A 330 -12.52 -15.12 -3.58
C ASP A 330 -13.55 -15.38 -2.47
N ASP A 331 -13.11 -15.60 -1.22
CA ASP A 331 -14.01 -15.88 -0.10
C ASP A 331 -14.99 -14.73 0.15
N ILE A 332 -14.54 -13.47 0.00
CA ILE A 332 -15.40 -12.28 0.12
C ILE A 332 -16.49 -12.27 -0.95
N VAL A 333 -16.14 -12.51 -2.21
CA VAL A 333 -17.10 -12.37 -3.31
C VAL A 333 -18.05 -13.57 -3.43
N ASP A 334 -17.56 -14.77 -3.16
CA ASP A 334 -18.32 -16.03 -3.22
C ASP A 334 -19.29 -16.15 -2.04
N HIS A 335 -18.93 -15.60 -0.89
CA HIS A 335 -19.75 -15.62 0.34
C HIS A 335 -20.21 -14.21 0.76
N TRP A 336 -20.55 -13.38 -0.22
CA TRP A 336 -20.90 -11.97 0.01
C TRP A 336 -22.00 -11.73 1.06
N PRO A 337 -23.12 -12.50 1.11
CA PRO A 337 -24.16 -12.28 2.12
C PRO A 337 -23.64 -12.34 3.56
N GLN A 338 -22.63 -13.18 3.83
CA GLN A 338 -21.96 -13.27 5.12
C GLN A 338 -20.97 -12.12 5.30
N TRP A 339 -20.08 -11.92 4.32
CA TRP A 339 -19.06 -10.88 4.36
C TRP A 339 -19.62 -9.45 4.42
N GLN A 340 -20.80 -9.21 3.85
CA GLN A 340 -21.51 -7.94 3.94
C GLN A 340 -21.86 -7.62 5.39
N GLN A 341 -22.19 -8.61 6.24
CA GLN A 341 -22.49 -8.40 7.65
C GLN A 341 -21.24 -8.19 8.53
N GLY A 342 -20.06 -8.53 8.01
CA GLY A 342 -18.77 -8.45 8.71
C GLY A 342 -17.92 -9.67 8.42
N VAL A 343 -16.77 -9.80 9.09
CA VAL A 343 -15.88 -10.95 8.90
C VAL A 343 -16.57 -12.24 9.40
N PRO A 344 -16.81 -13.24 8.54
CA PRO A 344 -17.44 -14.49 8.95
C PRO A 344 -16.54 -15.29 9.88
N ASN A 345 -17.17 -15.96 10.85
CA ASN A 345 -16.49 -16.86 11.80
C ASN A 345 -15.67 -17.96 11.12
#